data_AF-A0A973LC15-F1
#
_entry.id   AF-A0A973LC15-F1
#
_cell.length_a   1.000
_cell.length_b   1.000
_cell.length_c   1.000
_cell.angle_alpha   90.00
_cell.angle_beta   90.00
_cell.angle_gamma   90.00
#
_symmetry.space_group_name_H-M   'P 1'
#
loop_
_entity.id
_entity.type
_entity.pdbx_description
1 polymer ?
#
loop_
_entity_poly.entity_id
_entity_poly.type
_entity_poly.pdbx_seq_one_letter_code
_entity_poly.pdbx_strand_id
1 'polypeptide(L)' 'MRHSLKRLRRDDGMSTVEYTLGTLAACAFAVILYKVITSPAVQNGLSAVLRKALDTAF' A
#
# COMPACT_ATOMS: atom_id res chain seq x y z
N MET A 1 -0.83 -31.28 -16.87
CA MET A 1 -0.74 -30.93 -15.43
C MET A 1 0.72 -30.96 -14.96
N ARG A 2 1.58 -30.02 -15.42
CA ARG A 2 3.03 -29.99 -15.09
C ARG A 2 3.60 -28.60 -14.78
N HIS A 3 2.77 -27.56 -14.72
CA HIS A 3 3.23 -26.18 -14.47
C HIS A 3 3.45 -25.83 -12.98
N SER A 4 2.88 -26.60 -12.04
CA SER A 4 2.93 -26.26 -10.60
C SER A 4 4.25 -26.60 -9.89
N LEU A 5 5.13 -27.42 -10.49
CA LEU A 5 6.40 -27.82 -9.86
C LEU A 5 7.54 -26.80 -10.07
N LYS A 6 7.39 -25.84 -10.99
CA LYS A 6 8.42 -24.82 -11.26
C LYS A 6 8.47 -23.69 -10.22
N ARG A 7 7.42 -23.50 -9.40
CA ARG A 7 7.39 -22.47 -8.36
C ARG A 7 8.19 -22.87 -7.12
N LEU A 8 8.10 -24.14 -6.72
CA LEU A 8 8.77 -24.64 -5.51
C LEU A 8 10.30 -24.63 -5.62
N ARG A 9 10.87 -24.82 -6.81
CA ARG A 9 12.34 -24.75 -7.04
C ARG A 9 12.90 -23.32 -7.11
N ARG A 10 12.05 -22.28 -7.11
CA ARG A 10 12.50 -20.88 -7.10
C ARG A 10 12.81 -20.37 -5.70
N ASP A 11 12.12 -20.89 -4.68
CA ASP A 11 12.31 -20.44 -3.29
C ASP A 11 13.66 -20.90 -2.71
N ASP A 12 14.19 -22.04 -3.15
CA ASP A 12 15.52 -22.56 -2.72
C ASP A 12 16.72 -21.75 -3.25
N GLY A 13 16.50 -20.80 -4.18
CA GLY A 13 17.53 -19.96 -4.78
C GLY A 13 17.25 -18.45 -4.72
N MET A 14 16.16 -18.03 -4.07
CA MET A 14 15.92 -16.60 -3.82
C MET A 14 16.91 -16.12 -2.76
N SER A 15 17.66 -15.07 -3.08
CA SER A 15 18.61 -14.49 -2.14
C SER A 15 17.84 -13.85 -0.98
N THR A 16 18.26 -14.05 0.27
CA THR A 16 17.72 -13.39 1.48
C THR A 16 17.54 -11.87 1.30
N VAL A 17 18.37 -11.29 0.44
CA VAL A 17 18.34 -9.88 0.03
C VAL A 17 17.07 -9.53 -0.76
N GLU A 18 16.60 -10.38 -1.66
CA GLU A 18 15.40 -10.13 -2.48
C GLU A 18 14.13 -10.04 -1.61
N TYR A 19 14.00 -10.90 -0.61
CA TYR A 19 12.87 -10.86 0.32
C TYR A 19 12.90 -9.60 1.18
N THR A 20 14.08 -9.25 1.70
CA THR A 20 14.25 -8.06 2.56
C THR A 20 14.01 -6.76 1.77
N LEU A 21 14.47 -6.71 0.52
CA LEU A 21 14.18 -5.61 -0.40
C LEU A 21 12.67 -5.47 -0.67
N GLY A 22 11.93 -6.58 -0.74
CA GLY A 22 10.47 -6.56 -0.86
C GLY A 22 9.79 -5.83 0.30
N THR A 23 10.20 -6.12 1.54
CA THR A 23 9.69 -5.40 2.73
C THR A 23 10.12 -3.94 2.73
N LEU A 24 11.38 -3.63 2.40
CA LEU A 24 11.85 -2.24 2.33
C LEU A 24 11.09 -1.42 1.29
N ALA A 25 10.82 -2.00 0.11
CA ALA A 25 10.02 -1.37 -0.93
C ALA A 25 8.59 -1.10 -0.45
N ALA A 26 7.97 -2.08 0.25
CA ALA A 26 6.64 -1.91 0.83
C ALA A 26 6.61 -0.82 1.92
N CYS A 27 7.62 -0.77 2.80
CA CYS A 27 7.75 0.27 3.82
C CYS A 27 7.92 1.66 3.20
N ALA A 28 8.76 1.80 2.17
CA ALA A 28 8.93 3.06 1.46
C ALA A 28 7.62 3.54 0.82
N PHE A 29 6.88 2.62 0.19
CA PHE A 29 5.56 2.92 -0.36
C PHE A 29 4.55 3.34 0.72
N ALA A 30 4.54 2.66 1.87
CA ALA A 30 3.68 3.04 3.00
C ALA A 30 3.97 4.45 3.52
N VAL A 31 5.24 4.86 3.58
CA VAL A 31 5.63 6.23 3.96
C VAL A 31 5.10 7.25 2.94
N ILE A 32 5.20 6.95 1.65
CA ILE A 32 4.65 7.82 0.58
C ILE A 32 3.14 7.94 0.74
N LEU A 33 2.42 6.83 0.92
CA LEU A 33 0.98 6.84 1.13
C LEU A 33 0.59 7.64 2.37
N TYR A 34 1.34 7.50 3.48
CA TYR A 34 1.13 8.30 4.68
C TYR A 34 1.23 9.80 4.38
N LYS A 35 2.26 10.23 3.64
CA LYS A 35 2.39 11.64 3.23
C LYS A 35 1.23 12.11 2.35
N VAL A 36 0.75 11.26 1.45
CA VAL A 36 -0.41 11.57 0.61
C VAL A 36 -1.67 11.76 1.45
N ILE A 37 -2.00 10.81 2.33
CA ILE A 37 -3.24 10.87 3.13
C ILE A 37 -3.20 11.97 4.19
N THR A 38 -2.01 12.32 4.69
CA THR A 38 -1.82 13.43 5.64
C THR A 38 -1.65 14.78 4.93
N SER A 39 -1.62 14.82 3.60
CA SER A 39 -1.53 16.09 2.87
C SER A 39 -2.77 16.98 3.09
N PRO A 40 -2.62 18.32 3.06
CA PRO A 40 -3.75 19.23 3.20
C PRO A 40 -4.83 19.01 2.15
N ALA A 41 -4.44 18.64 0.92
CA ALA A 41 -5.39 18.36 -0.16
C ALA A 41 -6.36 17.22 0.19
N VAL A 42 -5.84 16.09 0.68
CA VAL A 42 -6.66 14.94 1.07
C VAL A 42 -7.50 15.25 2.31
N GLN A 43 -6.91 15.86 3.33
CA GLN A 43 -7.64 16.21 4.56
C GLN A 43 -8.76 17.21 4.31
N ASN A 44 -8.52 18.24 3.49
CA ASN A 44 -9.53 19.24 3.14
C ASN A 44 -10.66 18.63 2.30
N GLY A 45 -10.31 17.78 1.33
CA GLY A 45 -11.30 17.05 0.51
C GLY A 45 -12.20 16.18 1.37
N LEU A 46 -11.61 15.37 2.28
CA LEU A 46 -12.38 14.55 3.22
C LEU A 46 -13.26 15.40 4.14
N SER A 47 -12.71 16.48 4.68
CA SER A 47 -13.46 17.41 5.55
C SER A 47 -14.64 18.06 4.82
N ALA A 48 -14.47 18.42 3.54
CA ALA A 48 -15.55 18.98 2.72
C ALA A 48 -16.67 17.96 2.48
N VAL A 49 -16.33 16.70 2.19
CA VAL A 49 -17.31 15.62 2.04
C VAL A 49 -18.07 15.39 3.35
N LEU A 50 -17.36 15.32 4.48
CA LEU A 50 -17.98 15.15 5.80
C LEU A 50 -18.88 16.31 6.17
N ARG A 51 -18.46 17.55 5.92
CA ARG A 51 -19.29 18.74 6.13
C ARG A 51 -20.54 18.72 5.29
N LYS A 52 -20.43 18.38 4.00
CA LYS A 52 -21.58 18.23 3.11
C LYS A 52 -22.55 17.14 3.59
N ALA A 53 -22.04 16.02 4.08
CA ALA A 53 -22.88 14.94 4.62
C ALA A 53 -23.63 15.38 5.88
N LEU A 54 -22.95 16.09 6.79
CA LEU A 54 -23.56 16.60 8.02
C LEU A 54 -24.57 17.72 7.76
N ASP A 55 -24.27 18.64 6.83
CA ASP A 55 -25.17 19.73 6.44
C ASP A 55 -26.47 19.24 5.78
N THR A 56 -26.45 18.08 5.12
CA THR A 56 -27.67 17.46 4.58
C THR A 56 -28.46 16.62 5.58
N ALA A 57 -27.85 16.27 6.72
CA ALA A 57 -28.44 15.38 7.71
C ALA A 57 -29.23 16.11 8.81
N PHE A 58 -29.07 17.43 8.92
CA PHE A 58 -29.75 18.31 9.87
C PHE A 58 -30.41 19.48 9.12
#